data_AF-A0A653CYF4-F1
#
_entry.id   AF-A0A653CYF4-F1
#
_cell.length_a   1.000
_cell.length_b   1.000
_cell.length_c   1.000
_cell.angle_alpha   90.00
_cell.angle_beta   90.00
_cell.angle_gamma   90.00
#
_symmetry.space_group_name_H-M   'P 1'
#
loop_
_entity.id
_entity.type
_entity.pdbx_description
1 polymer ?
#
loop_
_entity_poly.entity_id
_entity_poly.type
_entity_poly.pdbx_seq_one_letter_code
_entity_poly.pdbx_strand_id
1 'polypeptide(L)' 'GICLWFTCTFPSITSEPVTLSTEPEEPPTHWKQTIIVLPTEVPVEQGTPIAYDLALKQSRENSRRHHASYEDELA' A
#
# COMPACT_ATOMS: atom_id res chain seq x y z
N GLY A 1 11.19 3.27 3.22
CA GLY A 1 9.88 2.82 3.72
C GLY A 1 9.00 2.44 2.56
N ILE A 2 7.91 1.72 2.82
CA ILE A 2 6.91 1.35 1.80
C ILE A 2 5.67 2.22 2.03
N CYS A 3 5.13 2.82 0.97
CA CYS A 3 3.90 3.61 1.01
C CYS A 3 2.76 2.81 0.39
N LEU A 4 1.66 2.65 1.12
CA LEU A 4 0.47 1.92 0.68
C LEU A 4 -0.71 2.88 0.55
N TRP A 5 -1.48 2.70 -0.52
CA TRP A 5 -2.75 3.34 -0.77
C TRP A 5 -3.70 2.35 -1.43
N PHE A 6 -4.92 2.79 -1.73
CA PHE A 6 -5.91 1.97 -2.41
C PHE A 6 -6.74 2.78 -3.40
N THR A 7 -7.35 2.06 -4.33
CA THR A 7 -8.23 2.59 -5.35
C THR A 7 -9.50 1.75 -5.39
N CYS A 8 -10.66 2.41 -5.38
CA CYS A 8 -11.96 1.77 -5.51
C CYS A 8 -12.55 2.10 -6.87
N THR A 9 -12.81 1.09 -7.70
CA THR A 9 -13.51 1.25 -8.98
C THR A 9 -14.96 0.80 -8.85
N PHE A 10 -15.88 1.70 -9.18
CA PHE A 10 -17.32 1.49 -9.15
C PHE A 10 -17.79 1.22 -10.59
N PRO A 11 -18.34 0.03 -10.87
CA PRO A 11 -18.77 -0.32 -12.21
C PRO A 11 -20.01 0.48 -12.64
N SER A 12 -20.15 0.73 -13.94
CA SER A 12 -21.34 1.32 -14.55
C SER A 12 -21.73 0.52 -15.79
N ILE A 13 -23.04 0.39 -16.01
CA ILE A 13 -23.60 -0.32 -17.18
C ILE A 13 -23.80 0.64 -18.35
N THR A 14 -23.94 1.94 -18.07
CA THR A 14 -24.35 2.97 -19.04
C THR A 14 -23.28 4.04 -19.28
N SER A 15 -22.19 4.02 -18.52
CA SER A 15 -21.09 4.98 -18.59
C SER A 15 -19.76 4.30 -18.28
N GLU A 16 -18.67 5.07 -18.41
CA GLU A 16 -17.38 4.64 -17.89
C GLU A 16 -17.44 4.40 -16.37
N PRO A 17 -16.68 3.41 -15.85
CA PRO A 17 -16.52 3.20 -14.42
C PRO A 17 -15.97 4.43 -13.71
N VAL A 18 -16.44 4.67 -12.49
CA VAL A 18 -15.93 5.78 -11.66
C VAL A 18 -14.90 5.24 -10.70
N THR A 19 -13.80 5.97 -10.52
CA THR A 19 -12.72 5.59 -9.63
C THR A 19 -12.54 6.62 -8.52
N LEU A 20 -12.34 6.14 -7.29
CA LEU A 20 -11.84 6.92 -6.16
C LEU A 20 -10.44 6.40 -5.82
N SER A 21 -9.41 7.22 -6.05
CA SER A 21 -8.04 6.89 -5.64
C SER A 21 -7.65 7.61 -4.35
N THR A 22 -6.71 7.02 -3.64
CA THR A 22 -6.02 7.63 -2.49
C THR A 22 -4.51 7.79 -2.75
N GLU A 23 -4.10 7.66 -4.01
CA GLU A 23 -2.71 7.79 -4.43
C GLU A 23 -2.12 9.18 -4.15
N PRO A 24 -0.81 9.29 -3.92
CA PRO A 24 -0.17 10.56 -3.56
C PRO A 24 -0.18 11.61 -4.68
N GLU A 25 -0.39 11.21 -5.94
CA GLU A 25 -0.42 12.08 -7.11
C GLU A 25 -1.83 12.65 -7.39
N GLU A 26 -2.86 12.12 -6.73
CA GLU A 26 -4.24 12.59 -6.82
C GLU A 26 -4.61 13.57 -5.69
N PRO A 27 -5.73 14.31 -5.83
CA PRO A 27 -6.22 15.18 -4.77
C PRO A 27 -6.33 14.47 -3.40
N PRO A 28 -5.91 15.13 -2.30
CA PRO A 28 -5.80 14.49 -1.01
C PRO A 28 -7.17 14.06 -0.46
N THR A 29 -7.22 12.85 0.10
CA THR A 29 -8.39 12.32 0.80
C THR A 29 -8.14 12.26 2.31
N HIS A 30 -9.21 12.12 3.11
CA HIS A 30 -9.08 11.96 4.56
C HIS A 30 -8.37 10.66 4.97
N TRP A 31 -8.31 9.66 4.08
CA TRP A 31 -7.59 8.40 4.32
C TRP A 31 -6.08 8.60 4.29
N LYS A 32 -5.58 9.61 3.57
CA LYS A 32 -4.15 9.78 3.28
C LYS A 32 -3.56 8.49 2.71
N GLN A 33 -2.31 8.18 3.05
CA GLN A 33 -1.60 6.95 2.74
C GLN A 33 -1.08 6.30 4.03
N THR A 34 -0.81 5.00 3.98
CA THR A 34 -0.25 4.22 5.10
C THR A 34 1.23 3.97 4.85
N ILE A 35 2.09 4.37 5.79
CA ILE A 35 3.54 4.19 5.67
C ILE A 35 4.01 3.02 6.52
N ILE A 36 4.70 2.06 5.91
CA ILE A 36 5.50 1.04 6.59
C ILE A 36 6.94 1.55 6.67
N VAL A 37 7.37 1.83 7.90
CA VAL A 37 8.73 2.31 8.17
C VAL A 37 9.67 1.10 8.25
N LEU A 38 10.82 1.19 7.58
CA LEU A 38 11.87 0.18 7.68
C LEU A 38 12.60 0.36 9.02
N PRO A 39 13.09 -0.72 9.66
CA PRO A 39 13.79 -0.64 10.94
C PRO A 39 15.07 0.18 10.85
N THR A 40 15.69 0.21 9.66
CA THR A 40 16.89 0.97 9.37
C THR A 40 16.74 1.67 8.03
N GLU A 41 17.46 2.78 7.86
CA GLU A 41 17.63 3.40 6.55
C GLU A 41 18.44 2.47 5.65
N VAL A 42 17.99 2.33 4.41
CA VAL A 42 18.67 1.54 3.39
C VAL A 42 19.06 2.51 2.28
N PRO A 43 20.38 2.77 2.07
CA PRO A 43 20.81 3.62 0.97
C PRO A 43 20.50 2.92 -0.36
N VAL A 44 19.95 3.67 -1.31
CA VAL A 44 19.63 3.19 -2.65
C VAL A 44 20.20 4.14 -3.69
N GLU A 45 20.61 3.59 -4.82
CA GLU A 45 21.09 4.33 -5.98
C GLU A 45 20.14 4.15 -7.17
N GLN A 46 20.32 4.95 -8.22
CA GLN A 46 19.55 4.77 -9.43
C GLN A 46 19.85 3.38 -10.03
N GLY A 47 18.79 2.59 -10.22
CA GLY A 47 18.91 1.22 -10.74
C GLY A 47 19.09 0.16 -9.66
N THR A 48 19.14 0.52 -8.36
CA THR A 48 19.06 -0.47 -7.27
C THR A 48 17.72 -1.20 -7.34
N PRO A 49 17.71 -2.53 -7.51
CA PRO A 49 16.47 -3.29 -7.47
C PRO A 49 15.90 -3.30 -6.05
N ILE A 50 14.58 -3.16 -5.94
CA ILE A 50 13.86 -3.25 -4.68
C ILE A 50 12.84 -4.39 -4.84
N ALA A 51 13.05 -5.48 -4.12
CA ALA A 51 12.17 -6.65 -4.12
C ALA A 51 11.71 -6.92 -2.69
N TYR A 52 10.41 -7.14 -2.50
CA TYR A 52 9.84 -7.51 -1.23
C TYR A 52 8.47 -8.16 -1.44
N ASP A 53 8.13 -9.09 -0.55
CA ASP A 53 6.79 -9.60 -0.40
C ASP A 53 6.04 -8.82 0.66
N LEU A 54 4.79 -8.45 0.40
CA LEU A 54 3.92 -7.75 1.34
C LEU A 54 2.64 -8.55 1.59
N ALA A 55 2.30 -8.77 2.86
CA ALA A 55 1.07 -9.45 3.25
C ALA A 55 0.27 -8.65 4.29
N LEU A 56 -1.05 -8.58 4.09
CA LEU A 56 -2.01 -8.07 5.07
C LEU A 56 -2.77 -9.25 5.69
N LYS A 57 -2.46 -9.59 6.94
CA LYS A 57 -3.07 -10.73 7.65
C LYS A 57 -4.05 -10.24 8.71
N GLN A 58 -5.27 -10.78 8.72
CA GLN A 58 -6.27 -10.47 9.75
C GLN A 58 -5.77 -10.92 11.13
N SER A 59 -5.97 -10.09 12.14
CA SER A 59 -5.60 -10.38 13.52
C SER A 59 -6.54 -11.43 14.12
N ARG A 60 -5.98 -12.38 14.89
CA ARG A 60 -6.76 -13.43 15.56
C ARG A 60 -7.62 -12.90 16.71
N GLU A 61 -7.20 -11.80 17.34
CA GLU A 61 -7.88 -11.21 18.49
C GLU A 61 -8.99 -10.22 18.10
N ASN A 62 -8.88 -9.61 16.92
CA ASN A 62 -9.83 -8.63 16.42
C ASN A 62 -9.93 -8.71 14.90
N SER A 63 -11.08 -9.15 14.40
CA SER A 63 -11.33 -9.34 12.96
C SER A 63 -11.29 -8.06 12.13
N ARG A 64 -11.38 -6.87 12.75
CA ARG A 64 -11.24 -5.57 12.07
C ARG A 64 -9.82 -5.03 12.09
N ARG A 65 -8.89 -5.69 12.78
CA ARG A 65 -7.47 -5.31 12.81
C ARG A 65 -6.71 -6.21 11.83
N HIS A 66 -5.93 -5.60 10.94
CA HIS A 66 -5.03 -6.32 10.04
C HIS A 66 -3.59 -5.94 10.37
N HIS A 67 -2.69 -6.92 10.30
CA HIS A 67 -1.25 -6.72 10.46
C HIS A 67 -0.62 -6.73 9.07
N ALA A 68 0.18 -5.70 8.77
CA ALA A 68 1.03 -5.68 7.60
C ALA A 68 2.40 -6.26 7.94
N SER A 69 2.87 -7.22 7.16
CA SER A 69 4.22 -7.77 7.22
C SER A 69 4.87 -7.69 5.86
N TYR A 70 6.16 -7.39 5.84
CA TYR A 70 6.97 -7.47 4.63
C TYR A 70 8.15 -8.42 4.85
N GLU A 71 8.56 -9.12 3.80
CA GLU A 71 9.74 -9.98 3.77
C GLU A 71 10.64 -9.50 2.62
N ASP A 72 11.92 -9.30 2.90
CA ASP A 72 12.92 -8.93 1.89
C ASP A 72 13.44 -10.22 1.26
N GLU A 73 13.37 -10.33 -0.07
CA GLU A 73 13.83 -11.53 -0.79
C GLU A 73 15.36 -11.59 -0.94
N LEU A 74 16.10 -10.58 -0.47
CA LEU A 74 17.56 -10.48 -0.64
C LEU A 74 18.38 -10.82 0.62
N ALA A 75 17.77 -11.41 1.66
CA ALA A 75 18.44 -11.83 2.90
C ALA A 75 18.90 -13.31 2.90
#